data_AF-A0A927ID81-F1
#
_entry.id   AF-A0A927ID81-F1
#
_cell.length_a   1.000
_cell.length_b   1.000
_cell.length_c   1.000
_cell.angle_alpha   90.00
_cell.angle_beta   90.00
_cell.angle_gamma   90.00
#
_symmetry.space_group_name_H-M   'P 1'
#
loop_
_entity.id
_entity.type
_entity.pdbx_description
1 polymer ?
#
loop_
_entity_poly.entity_id
_entity_poly.type
_entity_poly.pdbx_seq_one_letter_code
_entity_poly.pdbx_strand_id
1 'polypeptide(L)' 'MNFTAGDEGIEWLQDVQIEQLLELLSRARDRSLVAMLRCTGMRIGEGLGLRREDMHFLTRSTTANCRIVG' A
#
# COMPACT_ATOMS: atom_id res chain seq x y z
N MET A 1 26.71 -18.80 1.70
CA MET A 1 25.48 -18.39 2.42
C MET A 1 24.32 -19.00 1.66
N ASN A 2 23.68 -20.03 2.21
CA ASN A 2 22.55 -20.71 1.56
C ASN A 2 21.26 -20.11 2.13
N PHE A 3 20.47 -19.46 1.29
CA PHE A 3 19.10 -19.08 1.63
C PHE A 3 18.22 -20.32 1.40
N THR A 4 18.01 -21.12 2.45
CA THR A 4 16.92 -22.09 2.47
C THR A 4 15.62 -21.32 2.57
N ALA A 5 14.90 -21.18 1.45
CA ALA A 5 13.51 -20.75 1.47
C ALA A 5 12.70 -21.85 2.18
N GLY A 6 12.34 -21.61 3.43
CA GLY A 6 11.40 -22.46 4.16
C GLY A 6 10.05 -22.38 3.47
N ASP A 7 9.53 -23.53 3.05
CA ASP A 7 8.19 -23.67 2.47
C ASP A 7 7.14 -23.74 3.61
N GLU A 8 7.23 -22.80 4.56
CA GLU A 8 6.10 -22.46 5.40
C GLU A 8 5.18 -21.62 4.51
N GLY A 9 3.96 -22.11 4.28
CA GLY A 9 3.01 -21.47 3.36
C GLY A 9 2.79 -19.98 3.64
N ILE A 10 2.06 -19.31 2.74
CA ILE A 10 1.85 -17.86 2.82
C ILE A 10 1.21 -17.47 4.17
N GLU A 11 2.00 -16.82 5.03
CA GLU A 11 1.53 -16.23 6.28
C GLU A 11 1.07 -14.79 6.04
N TRP A 12 -0.10 -14.44 6.61
CA TRP A 12 -0.67 -13.10 6.51
C TRP A 12 -0.27 -12.26 7.71
N LEU A 13 0.18 -11.03 7.45
CA LEU A 13 0.44 -10.04 8.49
C LEU A 13 -0.87 -9.66 9.20
N GLN A 14 -0.84 -9.71 10.52
CA GLN A 14 -1.87 -9.16 11.39
C GLN A 14 -1.80 -7.63 11.41
N ASP A 15 -2.89 -6.98 11.80
CA ASP A 15 -3.00 -5.52 11.81
C ASP A 15 -1.90 -4.85 12.65
N VAL A 16 -1.63 -5.39 13.84
CA VAL A 16 -0.55 -4.92 14.72
C VAL A 16 0.83 -5.02 14.05
N GLN A 17 1.08 -6.05 13.24
CA GLN A 17 2.36 -6.22 12.55
C GLN A 17 2.48 -5.21 11.40
N ILE A 18 1.37 -4.84 10.77
CA ILE A 18 1.36 -3.78 9.75
C ILE A 18 1.60 -2.41 10.37
N GLU A 19 0.98 -2.11 11.51
CA GLU A 19 1.21 -0.87 12.24
C GLU A 19 2.68 -0.72 12.63
N GLN A 20 3.28 -1.76 13.21
CA GLN A 20 4.71 -1.81 13.53
C GLN A 20 5.57 -1.61 12.28
N LEU A 21 5.23 -2.27 11.17
CA LEU A 21 5.94 -2.10 9.90
C LEU A 21 5.90 -0.63 9.44
N LEU A 22 4.73 0.03 9.51
CA LEU A 22 4.58 1.43 9.12
C LEU A 22 5.40 2.37 10.02
N GLU A 23 5.54 2.06 11.31
CA GLU A 23 6.37 2.83 12.24
C GLU A 23 7.87 2.71 11.93
N LEU A 24 8.33 1.51 11.55
CA LEU A 24 9.73 1.23 11.23
C LEU A 24 10.21 1.86 9.90
N LEU A 25 9.31 2.17 8.97
CA LEU A 25 9.65 2.72 7.65
C LEU A 25 10.05 4.19 7.72
N SER A 26 11.35 4.47 7.80
CA SER A 26 11.89 5.84 7.89
C SER A 26 11.62 6.71 6.65
N ARG A 27 11.47 6.12 5.46
CA ARG A 27 11.22 6.84 4.21
C ARG A 27 9.72 7.02 3.99
N ALA A 28 9.30 8.28 3.83
CA ALA A 28 7.91 8.63 3.53
C ALA A 28 7.35 7.85 2.33
N ARG A 29 8.16 7.66 1.27
CA ARG A 29 7.77 6.87 0.09
C ARG A 29 7.39 5.43 0.45
N ASP A 30 8.24 4.76 1.22
CA ASP A 30 8.06 3.34 1.52
C ASP A 30 6.87 3.16 2.46
N ARG A 31 6.70 4.08 3.42
CA ARG A 31 5.52 4.16 4.29
C ARG A 31 4.23 4.37 3.51
N SER A 32 4.22 5.33 2.58
CA SER A 32 3.07 5.57 1.69
C SER A 32 2.76 4.36 0.83
N LEU A 33 3.76 3.69 0.27
CA LEU A 33 3.56 2.50 -0.57
C LEU A 33 2.92 1.36 0.24
N VAL A 34 3.46 1.04 1.42
CA VAL A 34 2.91 -0.02 2.28
C VAL A 34 1.49 0.31 2.74
N ALA A 35 1.22 1.56 3.11
CA ALA A 35 -0.12 2.01 3.47
C ALA A 35 -1.10 1.87 2.28
N MET A 36 -0.70 2.25 1.07
CA MET A 36 -1.54 2.10 -0.13
C MET A 36 -1.85 0.64 -0.45
N LEU A 37 -0.84 -0.24 -0.41
CA LEU A 37 -1.05 -1.67 -0.67
C LEU A 37 -2.02 -2.27 0.34
N ARG A 38 -1.88 -1.90 1.62
CA ARG A 38 -2.79 -2.36 2.68
C ARG A 38 -4.21 -1.83 2.51
N CYS A 39 -4.39 -0.54 2.29
CA CYS A 39 -5.73 0.07 2.28
C CYS A 39 -6.53 -0.25 1.00
N THR A 40 -5.86 -0.53 -0.11
CA THR A 40 -6.53 -0.71 -1.41
C THR A 40 -6.51 -2.16 -1.93
N GLY A 41 -5.56 -2.98 -1.46
CA GLY A 41 -5.33 -4.32 -2.00
C GLY A 41 -4.76 -4.34 -3.43
N MET A 42 -4.28 -3.20 -3.94
CA MET A 42 -3.67 -3.13 -5.27
C MET A 42 -2.40 -3.99 -5.35
N ARG A 43 -2.08 -4.47 -6.56
CA ARG A 43 -0.85 -5.23 -6.79
C ARG A 43 0.36 -4.31 -6.68
N ILE A 44 1.50 -4.87 -6.29
CA ILE A 44 2.76 -4.10 -6.17
C ILE A 44 3.13 -3.34 -7.45
N GLY A 45 2.89 -3.93 -8.63
CA GLY A 45 3.14 -3.28 -9.92
C GLY A 45 2.23 -2.07 -10.18
N GLU A 46 0.99 -2.11 -9.68
CA GLU A 46 0.05 -0.99 -9.78
C GLU A 46 0.49 0.14 -8.84
N GLY A 47 0.84 -0.20 -7.59
CA GLY A 47 1.33 0.77 -6.61
C GLY A 47 2.64 1.46 -7.03
N LEU A 48 3.55 0.74 -7.68
CA LEU A 48 4.78 1.31 -8.25
C LEU A 48 4.54 2.12 -9.54
N GLY A 49 3.46 1.80 -10.26
CA GLY A 49 3.04 2.50 -11.48
C GLY A 49 2.22 3.77 -11.21
N LEU A 50 1.74 3.97 -9.98
CA LEU A 50 0.94 5.14 -9.60
C LEU A 50 1.69 6.43 -9.84
N ARG A 51 1.04 7.32 -10.59
CA ARG A 51 1.48 8.68 -10.82
C ARG A 51 0.66 9.63 -9.95
N ARG A 52 1.19 10.84 -9.79
CA ARG A 52 0.49 11.90 -9.06
C ARG A 52 -0.82 12.26 -9.75
N GLU A 53 -0.90 12.17 -11.08
CA GLU A 53 -2.13 12.41 -11.82
C GLU A 53 -3.25 11.41 -11.52
N ASP A 54 -2.92 10.20 -11.07
CA ASP A 54 -3.90 9.16 -10.71
C ASP A 54 -4.54 9.42 -9.33
N MET A 55 -3.94 10.32 -8.54
CA MET A 55 -4.24 10.50 -7.12
C MET A 55 -5.04 11.79 -6.89
N HIS A 56 -6.37 11.65 -6.94
CA HIS A 56 -7.28 12.76 -6.73
C HIS A 56 -7.57 12.98 -5.24
N PHE A 57 -6.67 13.69 -4.55
CA PHE A 57 -6.82 14.09 -3.14
C PHE A 57 -7.88 15.18 -2.89
N LEU A 58 -8.82 15.36 -3.81
CA LEU A 58 -9.82 16.40 -3.71
C LEU A 58 -10.78 16.09 -2.56
N THR A 59 -11.20 17.13 -1.84
CA THR A 59 -12.12 17.04 -0.68
C THR A 59 -13.44 16.34 -0.99
N ARG A 60 -13.79 16.21 -2.29
CA ARG A 60 -14.80 15.29 -2.80
C ARG A 60 -14.30 14.60 -4.07
N SER A 61 -14.37 13.28 -4.09
CA SER A 61 -14.09 12.44 -5.27
C SER A 61 -14.86 12.84 -6.54
N THR A 62 -16.05 13.43 -6.38
CA THR A 62 -16.91 13.86 -7.50
C THR A 62 -16.32 15.02 -8.32
N THR A 63 -15.40 15.79 -7.78
CA THR A 63 -14.74 16.90 -8.51
C THR A 63 -13.78 16.42 -9.59
N ALA A 64 -13.33 15.16 -9.52
CA ALA A 64 -12.57 14.49 -10.58
C ALA A 64 -13.45 13.65 -11.53
N ASN A 65 -14.77 13.87 -11.53
CA ASN A 65 -15.75 13.05 -12.26
C ASN A 65 -15.76 11.57 -11.84
N CYS A 66 -15.25 11.27 -10.63
CA CYS A 66 -15.33 9.93 -10.06
C CYS A 66 -16.76 9.67 -9.56
N ARG A 67 -17.36 8.55 -9.95
CA ARG A 67 -18.75 8.17 -9.59
C ARG A 67 -18.92 7.67 -8.16
N ILE A 68 -17.83 7.42 -7.45
CA ILE A 68 -17.86 6.89 -6.09
C ILE A 68 -17.87 8.09 -5.13
N VAL A 69 -18.93 8.25 -4.33
CA VAL A 69 -18.98 9.25 -3.27
C VAL A 69 -18.02 8.79 -2.16
N GLY A 70 -16.97 9.59 -1.92
CA GLY A 70 -16.09 9.47 -0.76
C GLY A 70 -16.59 10.28 0.42
#